data_AF-A0A6V7JKT7-F1
#
_entry.id   AF-A0A6V7JKT7-F1
#
_cell.length_a   1.000
_cell.length_b   1.000
_cell.length_c   1.000
_cell.angle_alpha   90.00
_cell.angle_beta   90.00
_cell.angle_gamma   90.00
#
_symmetry.space_group_name_H-M   'P 1'
#
loop_
_entity.id
_entity.type
_entity.pdbx_description
1 polymer ?
#
loop_
_entity_poly.entity_id
_entity_poly.type
_entity_poly.pdbx_seq_one_letter_code
_entity_poly.pdbx_strand_id
1 'polypeptide(L)'
;VEQARPTGCSDAGSYCGIRDRKYPDARSMGYPFDRRPRAGVETLPQFLTANMAVTEISVRFTDSVLPRTRSGSVGNALTFA
;
A
#
# COMPACT_ATOMS: atom_id res chain seq x y z
N VAL A 1 16.79 -9.47 14.60
CA VAL A 1 15.95 -9.99 15.71
C VAL A 1 14.85 -10.78 15.08
N GLU A 2 14.92 -12.10 15.19
CA GLU A 2 13.84 -13.01 14.75
C GLU A 2 12.59 -12.70 15.60
N GLN A 3 11.45 -12.39 14.99
CA GLN A 3 10.17 -12.19 15.69
C GLN A 3 9.17 -13.26 15.25
N ALA A 4 8.36 -13.76 16.17
CA ALA A 4 7.30 -14.71 15.84
C ALA A 4 6.27 -14.08 14.88
N ARG A 5 5.72 -14.90 13.97
CA ARG A 5 4.67 -14.51 13.01
C ARG A 5 3.53 -13.78 13.75
N PRO A 6 2.98 -12.69 13.19
CA PRO A 6 1.90 -11.96 13.84
C PRO A 6 0.66 -12.83 14.02
N THR A 7 0.02 -12.68 15.18
CA THR A 7 -1.25 -13.30 15.53
C THR A 7 -2.34 -12.23 15.48
N GLY A 8 -3.24 -12.31 14.51
CA GLY A 8 -4.32 -11.33 14.30
C GLY A 8 -4.12 -10.47 13.05
N CYS A 9 -4.67 -9.25 13.05
CA CYS A 9 -4.61 -8.34 11.92
C CYS A 9 -3.17 -7.86 11.67
N SER A 10 -2.69 -8.08 10.46
CA SER A 10 -1.41 -7.54 9.94
C SER A 10 -1.60 -6.61 8.75
N ASP A 11 -2.85 -6.28 8.42
CA ASP A 11 -3.19 -5.37 7.33
C ASP A 11 -2.85 -3.92 7.72
N ALA A 12 -2.65 -3.06 6.73
CA ALA A 12 -2.27 -1.65 6.91
C ALA A 12 -0.95 -1.41 7.67
N GLY A 13 -0.04 -2.39 7.65
CA GLY A 13 1.27 -2.31 8.32
C GLY A 13 2.12 -1.10 7.92
N SER A 14 1.92 -0.55 6.72
CA SER A 14 2.67 0.62 6.22
C SER A 14 2.50 1.88 7.07
N TYR A 15 1.31 2.09 7.66
CA TYR A 15 1.02 3.27 8.50
C TYR A 15 0.85 2.92 9.97
N CYS A 16 0.35 1.72 10.28
CA CYS A 16 0.03 1.32 11.64
C CYS A 16 1.11 0.45 12.29
N GLY A 17 2.09 -0.03 11.53
CA GLY A 17 2.95 -1.12 11.95
C GLY A 17 2.16 -2.39 12.24
N ILE A 18 2.77 -3.32 12.99
CA ILE A 18 2.13 -4.56 13.41
C ILE A 18 2.01 -4.53 14.93
N ARG A 19 0.80 -4.78 15.44
CA ARG A 19 0.52 -4.75 16.88
C ARG A 19 1.48 -5.67 17.64
N ASP A 20 2.07 -5.15 18.72
CA ASP A 20 3.00 -5.86 19.61
C ASP A 20 4.24 -6.43 18.90
N ARG A 21 4.66 -5.81 17.80
CA ARG A 21 5.81 -6.23 16.99
C ARG A 21 6.62 -5.01 16.57
N LYS A 22 7.82 -5.26 16.03
CA LYS A 22 8.59 -4.21 15.38
C LYS A 22 8.00 -3.93 14.01
N TYR A 23 8.29 -2.75 13.47
CA TYR A 23 7.94 -2.42 12.10
C TYR A 23 8.57 -3.46 11.15
N PRO A 24 7.82 -3.98 10.16
CA PRO A 24 8.26 -5.11 9.34
C PRO A 24 9.31 -4.75 8.28
N ASP A 25 9.79 -3.51 8.25
CA ASP A 25 10.90 -3.04 7.43
C ASP A 25 11.96 -2.38 8.34
N ALA A 26 13.24 -2.70 8.11
CA ALA A 26 14.34 -2.09 8.83
C ALA A 26 14.76 -0.73 8.25
N ARG A 27 14.29 -0.38 7.04
CA ARG A 27 14.56 0.89 6.38
C ARG A 27 13.73 2.01 7.00
N SER A 28 14.18 3.25 6.79
CA SER A 28 13.40 4.44 7.12
C SER A 28 12.00 4.37 6.49
N MET A 29 10.96 4.76 7.23
CA MET A 29 9.63 4.93 6.64
C MET A 29 9.68 5.97 5.51
N GLY A 30 9.17 5.61 4.33
CA GLY A 30 9.23 6.45 3.12
C GLY A 30 10.40 6.11 2.18
N TYR A 31 11.26 5.15 2.52
CA TYR A 31 12.32 4.67 1.63
C TYR A 31 11.76 4.27 0.25
N PRO A 32 12.43 4.63 -0.87
CA PRO A 32 13.72 5.33 -0.97
C PRO A 32 13.61 6.86 -1.10
N PHE A 33 12.43 7.44 -0.89
CA PHE A 33 12.15 8.87 -1.09
C PHE A 33 12.11 9.67 0.22
N ASP A 34 12.52 9.07 1.34
CA ASP A 34 12.65 9.73 2.64
C ASP A 34 13.80 10.77 2.68
N ARG A 35 14.66 10.77 1.66
CA ARG A 35 15.89 11.59 1.59
C ARG A 35 16.01 12.31 0.25
N ARG A 36 16.86 13.34 0.23
CA ARG A 36 17.25 14.01 -1.02
C ARG A 36 17.98 13.03 -1.95
N PRO A 37 17.78 13.16 -3.27
CA PRO A 37 18.45 12.30 -4.24
C PRO A 37 19.96 12.57 -4.31
N ARG A 38 20.68 11.71 -5.03
CA ARG A 38 22.13 11.88 -5.31
C ARG A 38 22.36 13.21 -6.05
N ALA A 39 23.51 13.83 -5.85
CA ALA A 39 23.86 15.07 -6.55
C ALA A 39 23.76 14.88 -8.08
N GLY A 40 23.14 15.85 -8.76
CA GLY A 40 22.92 15.83 -10.21
C GLY A 40 21.72 15.00 -10.70
N VAL A 41 20.91 14.46 -9.80
CA VAL A 41 19.64 13.79 -10.14
C VAL A 41 18.50 14.79 -10.02
N GLU A 42 17.94 15.17 -11.17
CA GLU A 42 16.86 16.16 -11.30
C GLU A 42 15.53 15.54 -11.74
N THR A 43 15.56 14.31 -12.26
CA THR A 43 14.36 13.62 -12.78
C THR A 43 14.24 12.20 -12.21
N LEU A 44 13.01 11.68 -12.17
CA LEU A 44 12.76 10.33 -11.68
C LEU A 44 13.53 9.24 -12.45
N PRO A 45 13.65 9.27 -13.80
CA PRO A 45 14.45 8.29 -14.54
C PRO A 45 15.93 8.27 -14.13
N GLN A 46 16.52 9.42 -13.80
CA GLN A 46 17.92 9.51 -13.33
C GLN A 46 18.11 8.92 -11.92
N PHE A 47 17.04 8.82 -11.14
CA PHE A 47 17.09 8.21 -9.81
C PHE A 47 17.16 6.67 -9.86
N LEU A 48 16.61 6.06 -10.92
CA LEU A 48 16.44 4.62 -11.03
C LEU A 48 17.77 3.86 -10.99
N THR A 49 17.69 2.63 -10.52
CA THR A 49 18.77 1.63 -10.53
C THR A 49 18.23 0.36 -11.19
N ALA A 50 19.09 -0.64 -11.41
CA ALA A 50 18.70 -1.85 -12.17
C ALA A 50 17.51 -2.63 -11.57
N ASN A 51 17.20 -2.44 -10.28
CA ASN A 51 16.07 -3.07 -9.59
C ASN A 51 14.83 -2.16 -9.45
N MET A 52 14.77 -1.06 -10.21
CA MET A 52 13.67 -0.08 -10.15
C MET A 52 13.03 0.08 -11.54
N ALA A 53 11.71 0.30 -11.56
CA ALA A 53 10.95 0.54 -12.79
C ALA A 53 9.90 1.64 -12.57
N VAL A 54 9.49 2.28 -13.65
CA VAL A 54 8.44 3.31 -13.67
C VAL A 54 7.43 2.93 -14.74
N THR A 55 6.15 3.14 -14.44
CA THR A 55 5.05 2.97 -15.40
C THR A 55 4.14 4.19 -15.32
N GLU A 56 3.64 4.62 -16.47
CA GLU A 56 2.63 5.67 -16.54
C GLU A 56 1.26 5.11 -16.15
N ILE A 57 0.49 5.86 -15.37
CA ILE A 57 -0.88 5.52 -14.97
C ILE A 57 -1.80 6.74 -15.13
N SER A 58 -3.05 6.50 -15.52
CA SER A 58 -4.09 7.53 -15.61
C SER A 58 -5.15 7.29 -14.53
N VAL A 59 -5.30 8.25 -13.61
CA VAL A 59 -6.34 8.22 -12.59
C VAL A 59 -7.50 9.07 -13.08
N ARG A 60 -8.64 8.44 -13.38
CA ARG A 60 -9.85 9.11 -13.87
C ARG A 60 -10.97 9.05 -12.85
N PHE A 61 -11.44 10.22 -12.42
CA PHE A 61 -12.65 10.35 -11.61
C PHE A 61 -13.89 10.23 -12.49
N THR A 62 -14.90 9.50 -12.01
CA THR A 62 -16.24 9.42 -12.62
C THR A 62 -17.24 9.98 -11.63
N ASP A 63 -17.92 11.06 -12.01
CA ASP A 63 -18.88 11.75 -11.15
C ASP A 63 -20.22 11.00 -11.11
N SER A 64 -20.26 9.93 -10.31
CA SER A 64 -21.46 9.11 -10.13
C SER A 64 -21.49 8.50 -8.72
N VAL A 65 -22.68 8.39 -8.15
CA VAL A 65 -22.90 7.75 -6.85
C VAL A 65 -23.25 6.28 -7.08
N LEU A 66 -22.41 5.37 -6.60
CA LEU A 66 -22.64 3.92 -6.70
C LEU A 66 -23.04 3.34 -5.34
N PRO A 67 -23.99 2.39 -5.28
CA PRO A 67 -24.29 1.66 -4.05
C PRO A 67 -23.07 0.82 -3.63
N ARG A 68 -22.85 0.69 -2.31
CA ARG A 68 -21.75 -0.13 -1.79
C ARG A 68 -21.99 -1.61 -2.11
N THR A 69 -21.25 -2.17 -3.07
CA THR A 69 -21.19 -3.61 -3.28
C THR A 69 -20.18 -4.21 -2.30
N ARG A 70 -20.65 -4.82 -1.20
CA ARG A 70 -19.77 -5.70 -0.40
C ARG A 70 -19.60 -7.00 -1.18
N SER A 71 -18.49 -7.14 -1.90
CA SER A 71 -18.07 -8.46 -2.41
C SER A 71 -17.72 -9.32 -1.20
N GLY A 72 -18.69 -10.12 -0.72
CA GLY A 72 -18.54 -10.97 0.47
C GLY A 72 -19.69 -10.89 1.48
N SER A 73 -20.93 -11.16 1.04
CA SER A 73 -21.99 -11.85 1.79
C SER A 73 -23.28 -11.83 0.95
N VAL A 74 -23.27 -12.52 -0.20
CA VAL A 74 -24.52 -12.98 -0.80
C VAL A 74 -24.77 -14.40 -0.30
N GLY A 75 -24.88 -14.54 1.02
CA GLY A 75 -25.59 -15.67 1.61
C GLY A 75 -27.07 -15.36 1.46
N ASN A 76 -27.79 -16.20 0.73
CA ASN A 76 -29.23 -16.13 0.48
C ASN A 76 -30.06 -15.48 1.61
N ALA A 77 -30.81 -14.43 1.26
CA ALA A 77 -32.21 -14.21 1.64
C ALA A 77 -32.55 -12.72 1.45
N LEU A 78 -33.31 -12.38 0.41
CA LEU A 78 -34.34 -11.34 0.44
C LEU A 78 -35.34 -11.62 -0.70
N THR A 79 -36.24 -12.58 -0.47
CA THR A 79 -37.54 -12.61 -1.15
C THR A 79 -38.36 -11.44 -0.61
N PHE A 80 -38.77 -10.52 -1.49
CA PHE A 80 -39.78 -9.52 -1.17
C PHE A 80 -41.13 -10.06 -1.66
N ALA A 81 -42.02 -10.36 -0.72
CA ALA A 81 -43.45 -10.40 -0.96
C ALA A 81 -44.02 -8.99 -0.71
#